data_AF-A0A9R0Q6V7-F1
#
_entry.id   AF-A0A9R0Q6V7-F1
#
_cell.length_a   1.000
_cell.length_b   1.000
_cell.length_c   1.000
_cell.angle_alpha   90.00
_cell.angle_beta   90.00
_cell.angle_gamma   90.00
#
_symmetry.space_group_name_H-M   'P 1'
#
loop_
_entity.id
_entity.type
_entity.pdbx_description
1 polymer ?
#
loop_
_entity_poly.entity_id
_entity_poly.type
_entity_poly.pdbx_seq_one_letter_code
_entity_poly.pdbx_strand_id
1 'polypeptide(L)'
;MDRRRLWTWAAAVVVAAAAAAAAAAGHEKRLVVGMTLVPGAASTGAVCLDGSPPAYHLHRGSGAGARGWLLQFEGGGWCNDAPSCAARAGTRRGSTRLMSKLEVFSGVLSNDPARNPDFYNWNRVKLRYCDGGSFAGDSEFTNGVRTLKKLKSYCELHM
;
A
#
# COMPACT_ATOMS: atom_id res chain seq x y z
N MET A 1 31.48 -40.62 -36.33
CA MET A 1 30.78 -39.81 -35.31
C MET A 1 29.40 -39.45 -35.84
N ASP A 2 28.36 -39.88 -35.14
CA ASP A 2 26.98 -39.89 -35.63
C ASP A 2 26.38 -38.48 -35.64
N ARG A 3 26.11 -37.96 -36.86
CA ARG A 3 25.50 -36.64 -37.09
C ARG A 3 24.15 -36.50 -36.40
N ARG A 4 23.43 -37.60 -36.15
CA ARG A 4 22.15 -37.60 -35.42
C ARG A 4 22.34 -37.27 -33.94
N ARG A 5 23.41 -37.78 -33.32
CA ARG A 5 23.76 -37.44 -31.94
C ARG A 5 24.13 -35.97 -31.81
N LEU A 6 24.93 -35.43 -32.73
CA LEU A 6 25.31 -34.00 -32.71
C LEU A 6 24.09 -33.07 -32.79
N TRP A 7 23.07 -33.42 -33.58
CA TRP A 7 21.83 -32.64 -33.69
C TRP A 7 20.96 -32.70 -32.42
N THR A 8 20.84 -33.87 -31.79
CA THR A 8 20.08 -34.01 -30.53
C THR A 8 20.75 -33.24 -29.39
N TRP A 9 22.09 -33.23 -29.32
CA TRP A 9 22.81 -32.47 -28.30
C TRP A 9 22.68 -30.96 -28.53
N ALA A 10 22.77 -30.50 -29.78
CA ALA A 10 22.59 -29.09 -30.12
C ALA A 10 21.17 -28.60 -29.78
N ALA A 11 20.13 -29.37 -30.11
CA ALA A 11 18.75 -29.03 -29.78
C ALA A 11 18.51 -28.97 -28.27
N ALA A 12 19.05 -29.92 -27.50
CA ALA A 12 18.92 -29.93 -26.04
C ALA A 12 19.58 -28.72 -25.38
N VAL A 13 20.75 -28.30 -25.87
CA VAL A 13 21.46 -27.11 -25.36
C VAL A 13 20.68 -25.83 -25.66
N VAL A 14 20.10 -25.70 -26.85
CA VAL A 14 19.27 -24.54 -27.23
C VAL A 14 18.02 -24.45 -26.35
N VAL A 15 17.33 -25.57 -26.10
CA VAL A 15 16.15 -25.62 -25.22
C VAL A 15 16.50 -25.26 -23.78
N ALA A 16 17.61 -25.79 -23.24
CA ALA A 16 18.07 -25.48 -21.89
C ALA A 16 18.46 -24.00 -21.73
N ALA A 17 19.14 -23.43 -22.73
CA ALA A 17 19.50 -22.01 -22.74
C ALA A 17 18.26 -21.09 -22.81
N ALA A 18 17.26 -21.45 -23.62
CA ALA A 18 16.00 -20.73 -23.70
C ALA A 18 15.21 -20.79 -22.37
N ALA A 19 15.17 -21.96 -21.72
CA ALA A 19 14.55 -22.12 -20.40
C ALA A 19 15.27 -21.32 -19.31
N ALA A 20 16.61 -21.29 -19.33
CA ALA A 20 17.40 -20.47 -18.40
C ALA A 20 17.21 -18.97 -18.63
N ALA A 21 17.10 -18.52 -19.88
CA ALA A 21 16.81 -17.12 -20.22
C ALA A 21 15.39 -16.72 -19.78
N ALA A 22 14.40 -17.61 -19.95
CA ALA A 22 13.03 -17.40 -19.45
C ALA A 22 12.97 -17.36 -17.91
N ALA A 23 13.77 -18.19 -17.23
CA ALA A 23 13.88 -18.17 -15.77
C ALA A 23 14.59 -16.90 -15.25
N ALA A 24 15.62 -16.42 -15.96
CA ALA A 24 16.33 -15.18 -15.63
C ALA A 24 15.49 -13.92 -15.87
N ALA A 25 14.57 -13.95 -16.85
CA ALA A 25 13.57 -12.89 -17.06
C ALA A 25 12.51 -12.82 -15.94
N GLY A 26 12.45 -13.81 -15.06
CA GLY A 26 11.50 -13.89 -13.94
C GLY A 26 11.93 -13.18 -12.65
N HIS A 27 13.11 -12.54 -12.59
CA HIS A 27 13.51 -11.79 -11.39
C HIS A 27 12.86 -10.39 -11.39
N GLU A 28 11.61 -10.36 -10.93
CA GLU A 28 10.81 -9.16 -10.84
C GLU A 28 11.42 -8.15 -9.85
N LYS A 29 11.79 -6.97 -10.35
CA LYS A 29 12.12 -5.84 -9.49
C LYS A 29 10.83 -5.38 -8.80
N ARG A 30 10.60 -5.86 -7.57
CA ARG A 30 9.44 -5.47 -6.74
C ARG A 30 9.32 -3.94 -6.70
N LEU A 31 8.13 -3.43 -7.02
CA LEU A 31 7.87 -2.01 -6.91
C LEU A 31 7.73 -1.61 -5.45
N VAL A 32 8.77 -1.00 -4.89
CA VAL A 32 8.78 -0.46 -3.52
C VAL A 32 8.49 1.03 -3.55
N VAL A 33 7.46 1.46 -2.84
CA VAL A 33 6.98 2.85 -2.83
C VAL A 33 7.13 3.45 -1.44
N GLY A 34 7.71 4.64 -1.37
CA GLY A 34 7.89 5.38 -0.12
C GLY A 34 6.59 5.99 0.41
N MET A 35 6.50 6.10 1.73
CA MET A 35 5.40 6.78 2.42
C MET A 35 5.50 8.29 2.26
N THR A 36 4.36 8.92 2.04
CA THR A 36 4.17 10.37 2.08
C THR A 36 3.17 10.71 3.19
N LEU A 37 3.57 11.56 4.14
CA LEU A 37 2.65 12.13 5.11
C LEU A 37 1.77 13.17 4.42
N VAL A 38 0.50 13.26 4.79
CA VAL A 38 -0.40 14.28 4.24
C VAL A 38 0.02 15.66 4.77
N PRO A 39 0.51 16.57 3.91
CA PRO A 39 0.97 17.88 4.36
C PRO A 39 -0.19 18.67 4.98
N GLY A 40 0.07 19.35 6.11
CA GLY A 40 -0.93 20.19 6.77
C GLY A 40 -2.09 19.43 7.44
N ALA A 41 -2.13 18.11 7.42
CA ALA A 41 -3.23 17.34 8.04
C ALA A 41 -3.32 17.59 9.56
N ALA A 42 -2.18 17.62 10.26
CA ALA A 42 -2.16 17.89 11.69
C ALA A 42 -2.71 19.30 12.04
N SER A 43 -2.51 20.31 11.17
CA SER A 43 -3.05 21.66 11.39
C SER A 43 -4.55 21.76 11.15
N THR A 44 -5.14 20.86 10.36
CA THR A 44 -6.60 20.76 10.20
C THR A 44 -7.24 19.82 11.23
N GLY A 45 -6.43 19.27 12.13
CA GLY A 45 -6.85 18.30 13.13
C GLY A 45 -6.91 16.87 12.61
N ALA A 46 -6.76 16.61 11.30
CA ALA A 46 -6.83 15.26 10.73
C ALA A 46 -5.61 14.43 11.14
N VAL A 47 -5.81 13.50 12.08
CA VAL A 47 -4.73 12.71 12.68
C VAL A 47 -5.12 11.24 12.84
N CYS A 48 -4.11 10.38 12.91
CA CYS A 48 -4.22 9.00 13.37
C CYS A 48 -4.61 8.92 14.84
N LEU A 49 -4.91 7.71 15.34
CA LEU A 49 -5.25 7.47 16.74
C LEU A 49 -4.22 8.02 17.75
N ASP A 50 -2.93 8.00 17.42
CA ASP A 50 -1.84 8.54 18.26
C ASP A 50 -1.56 10.04 18.05
N GLY A 51 -2.31 10.73 17.19
CA GLY A 51 -2.09 12.13 16.84
C GLY A 51 -1.06 12.37 15.74
N SER A 52 -0.42 11.33 15.18
CA SER A 52 0.46 11.48 14.02
C SER A 52 -0.34 11.82 12.75
N PRO A 53 0.24 12.53 11.76
CA PRO A 53 -0.46 12.81 10.51
C PRO A 53 -0.70 11.51 9.72
N PRO A 54 -1.84 11.40 9.01
CA PRO A 54 -2.11 10.28 8.11
C PRO A 54 -1.13 10.23 6.94
N ALA A 55 -1.07 9.09 6.26
CA ALA A 55 -0.10 8.85 5.20
C ALA A 55 -0.65 8.03 4.04
N TYR A 56 0.02 8.13 2.89
CA TYR A 56 -0.25 7.33 1.69
C TYR A 56 1.05 6.94 0.99
N HIS A 57 0.97 5.97 0.09
CA HIS A 57 2.03 5.64 -0.87
C HIS A 57 1.51 5.95 -2.26
N LEU A 58 2.32 6.59 -3.10
CA LEU A 58 1.91 6.99 -4.45
C LEU A 58 2.95 6.58 -5.47
N HIS A 59 2.54 5.79 -6.45
CA HIS A 59 3.29 5.56 -7.67
C HIS A 59 2.57 6.26 -8.82
N ARG A 60 3.25 7.21 -9.47
CA ARG A 60 2.67 8.03 -10.53
C ARG A 60 2.40 7.19 -11.80
N GLY A 61 1.29 7.50 -12.45
CA GLY A 61 0.92 6.90 -13.72
C GLY A 61 1.75 7.44 -14.89
N SER A 62 1.65 6.78 -16.04
CA SER A 62 2.37 7.12 -17.26
C SER A 62 1.52 6.88 -18.50
N GLY A 63 1.87 7.53 -19.61
CA GLY A 63 1.18 7.39 -20.90
C GLY A 63 -0.33 7.62 -20.80
N ALA A 64 -1.10 6.72 -21.41
CA ALA A 64 -2.57 6.80 -21.40
C ALA A 64 -3.17 6.71 -19.98
N GLY A 65 -2.51 6.00 -19.05
CA GLY A 65 -2.95 5.85 -17.66
C GLY A 65 -2.65 7.06 -16.77
N ALA A 66 -1.89 8.05 -17.23
CA ALA A 66 -1.47 9.19 -16.40
C ALA A 66 -2.62 10.03 -15.82
N ARG A 67 -3.83 9.95 -16.42
CA ARG A 67 -5.05 10.61 -15.93
C ARG A 67 -5.94 9.71 -15.07
N GLY A 68 -5.70 8.40 -15.07
CA GLY A 68 -6.43 7.42 -14.26
C GLY A 68 -5.90 7.36 -12.83
N TRP A 69 -6.79 7.06 -11.89
CA TRP A 69 -6.48 6.95 -10.46
C TRP A 69 -7.07 5.67 -9.87
N LEU A 70 -6.23 4.90 -9.18
CA LEU A 70 -6.60 3.74 -8.39
C LEU A 70 -6.24 4.01 -6.92
N LEU A 71 -7.26 4.05 -6.06
CA LEU A 71 -7.11 4.25 -4.63
C LEU A 71 -7.41 2.94 -3.90
N GLN A 72 -6.38 2.34 -3.30
CA GLN A 72 -6.51 1.16 -2.45
C GLN A 72 -6.46 1.58 -0.98
N PHE A 73 -7.48 1.20 -0.22
CA PHE A 73 -7.57 1.41 1.21
C PHE A 73 -6.93 0.21 1.93
N GLU A 74 -5.90 0.46 2.76
CA GLU A 74 -5.30 -0.60 3.58
C GLU A 74 -6.35 -1.13 4.59
N GLY A 75 -6.52 -2.46 4.65
CA GLY A 75 -7.40 -3.06 5.64
C GLY A 75 -6.75 -3.17 7.02
N GLY A 76 -7.56 -3.49 8.03
CA GLY A 76 -6.98 -3.86 9.32
C GLY A 76 -7.90 -4.12 10.49
N GLY A 77 -9.21 -4.31 10.27
CA GLY A 77 -10.20 -4.37 11.35
C GLY A 77 -10.29 -3.04 12.12
N TRP A 78 -11.12 -2.97 13.14
CA TRP A 78 -11.40 -1.73 13.89
C TRP A 78 -11.13 -1.90 15.40
N CYS A 79 -11.18 -0.82 16.16
CA CYS A 79 -11.27 -0.87 17.62
C CYS A 79 -12.70 -0.49 18.05
N ASN A 80 -13.24 -1.12 19.09
CA ASN A 80 -14.67 -0.98 19.42
C ASN A 80 -14.94 -0.06 20.60
N ASP A 81 -13.92 0.26 21.39
CA ASP A 81 -14.04 1.05 22.60
C ASP A 81 -12.81 1.93 22.88
N ALA A 82 -12.96 2.92 23.76
CA ALA A 82 -11.87 3.83 24.11
C ALA A 82 -10.59 3.09 24.58
N PRO A 83 -10.65 2.06 25.45
CA PRO A 83 -9.47 1.28 25.83
C PRO A 83 -8.81 0.55 24.66
N SER A 84 -9.57 -0.13 23.81
CA SER A 84 -9.04 -0.85 22.64
C SER A 84 -8.46 0.10 21.59
N CYS A 85 -9.04 1.29 21.43
CA CYS A 85 -8.49 2.33 20.55
C CYS A 85 -7.21 2.95 21.12
N ALA A 86 -7.15 3.20 22.42
CA ALA A 86 -5.94 3.67 23.10
C ALA A 86 -4.80 2.64 22.97
N ALA A 87 -5.09 1.35 23.17
CA ALA A 87 -4.12 0.28 22.95
C ALA A 87 -3.67 0.23 21.48
N ARG A 88 -4.60 0.37 20.54
CA ARG A 88 -4.32 0.34 19.10
C ARG A 88 -3.48 1.53 18.63
N ALA A 89 -3.62 2.70 19.26
CA ALA A 89 -2.80 3.89 18.99
C ALA A 89 -1.29 3.58 19.13
N GLY A 90 -0.92 2.69 20.06
CA GLY A 90 0.44 2.20 20.26
C GLY A 90 0.94 1.17 19.23
N THR A 91 0.27 1.02 18.07
CA THR A 91 0.61 0.02 17.06
C THR A 91 0.78 0.63 15.66
N ARG A 92 1.31 -0.16 14.72
CA ARG A 92 1.38 0.21 13.29
C ARG A 92 0.03 0.51 12.63
N ARG A 93 -1.10 0.17 13.26
CA ARG A 93 -2.46 0.44 12.77
C ARG A 93 -3.16 1.60 13.49
N GLY A 94 -2.45 2.31 14.36
CA GLY A 94 -2.91 3.53 15.02
C GLY A 94 -1.92 4.68 14.95
N SER A 95 -0.72 4.45 14.42
CA SER A 95 0.36 5.44 14.36
C SER A 95 1.17 5.33 13.07
N THR A 96 1.31 6.43 12.34
CA THR A 96 2.27 6.48 11.21
C THR A 96 3.71 6.44 11.69
N ARG A 97 4.00 6.76 12.96
CA ARG A 97 5.34 6.65 13.55
C ARG A 97 5.80 5.18 13.64
N LEU A 98 4.86 4.26 13.84
CA LEU A 98 5.12 2.84 14.10
C LEU A 98 4.92 1.92 12.89
N MET A 99 4.40 2.44 11.78
CA MET A 99 4.17 1.65 10.56
C MET A 99 5.35 1.71 9.58
N SER A 100 5.48 0.68 8.73
CA SER A 100 6.53 0.63 7.68
C SER A 100 6.46 1.84 6.76
N LYS A 101 7.63 2.46 6.50
CA LYS A 101 7.79 3.61 5.60
C LYS A 101 7.87 3.21 4.12
N LEU A 102 8.04 1.93 3.85
CA LEU A 102 8.10 1.35 2.52
C LEU A 102 6.95 0.36 2.36
N GLU A 103 6.34 0.37 1.18
CA GLU A 103 5.29 -0.57 0.80
C GLU A 103 5.62 -1.22 -0.53
N VAL A 104 5.43 -2.54 -0.63
CA VAL A 104 5.52 -3.25 -1.90
C VAL A 104 4.18 -3.18 -2.60
N PHE A 105 4.15 -2.58 -3.78
CA PHE A 105 2.97 -2.59 -4.64
C PHE A 105 2.93 -3.91 -5.41
N SER A 106 1.81 -4.63 -5.27
CA SER A 106 1.56 -5.94 -5.89
C SER A 106 0.08 -6.08 -6.24
N GLY A 107 -0.28 -7.16 -6.96
CA GLY A 107 -1.64 -7.39 -7.43
C GLY A 107 -2.15 -6.20 -8.24
N VAL A 108 -3.34 -5.68 -7.90
CA VAL A 108 -3.95 -4.50 -8.54
C VAL A 108 -3.12 -3.21 -8.42
N LEU A 109 -2.14 -3.16 -7.52
CA LEU A 109 -1.20 -2.04 -7.43
C LEU A 109 0.09 -2.23 -8.25
N SER A 110 0.32 -3.43 -8.80
CA SER A 110 1.53 -3.75 -9.58
C SER A 110 1.68 -2.83 -10.80
N ASN A 111 2.91 -2.54 -11.18
CA ASN A 111 3.25 -1.90 -12.45
C ASN A 111 3.56 -2.92 -13.57
N ASP A 112 3.43 -4.21 -13.29
CA ASP A 112 3.58 -5.28 -14.28
C ASP A 112 2.25 -5.50 -15.03
N PRO A 113 2.17 -5.23 -16.34
CA PRO A 113 0.95 -5.44 -17.13
C PRO A 113 0.49 -6.89 -17.16
N ALA A 114 1.37 -7.87 -16.95
CA ALA A 114 0.97 -9.29 -16.87
C ALA A 114 0.16 -9.60 -15.61
N ARG A 115 0.31 -8.79 -14.54
CA ARG A 115 -0.40 -8.95 -13.26
C ARG A 115 -1.51 -7.94 -13.04
N ASN A 116 -1.39 -6.77 -13.67
CA ASN A 116 -2.32 -5.67 -13.55
C ASN A 116 -2.64 -5.10 -14.95
N PRO A 117 -3.32 -5.87 -15.81
CA PRO A 117 -3.53 -5.48 -17.21
C PRO A 117 -4.28 -4.15 -17.35
N ASP A 118 -5.17 -3.85 -16.40
CA ASP A 118 -6.06 -2.69 -16.47
C ASP A 118 -5.40 -1.40 -15.94
N PHE A 119 -4.61 -1.49 -14.87
CA PHE A 119 -4.16 -0.32 -14.10
C PHE A 119 -2.63 -0.17 -13.95
N TYR A 120 -1.82 -1.01 -14.62
CA TYR A 120 -0.34 -1.01 -14.46
C TYR A 120 0.35 0.33 -14.79
N ASN A 121 -0.31 1.21 -15.55
CA ASN A 121 0.17 2.55 -15.89
C ASN A 121 -0.68 3.70 -15.31
N TRP A 122 -1.65 3.41 -14.44
CA TRP A 122 -2.44 4.44 -13.72
C TRP A 122 -1.68 5.09 -12.57
N ASN A 123 -2.17 6.21 -12.04
CA ASN A 123 -1.73 6.65 -10.70
C ASN A 123 -2.27 5.67 -9.67
N ARG A 124 -1.38 5.05 -8.91
CA ARG A 124 -1.74 4.02 -7.94
C ARG A 124 -1.40 4.51 -6.54
N VAL A 125 -2.40 4.51 -5.67
CA VAL A 125 -2.31 5.03 -4.31
C VAL A 125 -2.69 3.95 -3.33
N LYS A 126 -1.88 3.74 -2.29
CA LYS A 126 -2.28 3.00 -1.10
C LYS A 126 -2.45 3.96 0.06
N LEU A 127 -3.69 4.13 0.53
CA LEU A 127 -4.00 4.90 1.74
C LEU A 127 -3.67 4.05 2.96
N ARG A 128 -2.87 4.59 3.88
CA ARG A 128 -2.46 3.87 5.09
C ARG A 128 -3.51 3.96 6.17
N TYR A 129 -3.76 2.84 6.82
CA TYR A 129 -4.81 2.69 7.81
C TYR A 129 -4.28 2.99 9.21
N CYS A 130 -4.83 4.03 9.86
CA CYS A 130 -4.38 4.45 11.19
C CYS A 130 -5.48 5.05 12.08
N ASP A 131 -6.73 5.04 11.64
CA ASP A 131 -7.89 5.60 12.34
C ASP A 131 -8.59 4.59 13.25
N GLY A 132 -8.50 3.30 12.93
CA GLY A 132 -9.21 2.28 13.69
C GLY A 132 -10.72 2.23 13.45
N GLY A 133 -11.27 3.09 12.58
CA GLY A 133 -12.70 3.18 12.24
C GLY A 133 -13.01 2.81 10.79
N SER A 134 -12.15 2.03 10.12
CA SER A 134 -12.33 1.61 8.72
C SER A 134 -12.55 2.77 7.74
N PHE A 135 -11.87 3.91 7.94
CA PHE A 135 -12.00 5.15 7.17
C PHE A 135 -13.38 5.82 7.26
N ALA A 136 -14.24 5.39 8.18
CA ALA A 136 -15.57 5.97 8.39
C ALA A 136 -15.58 7.05 9.49
N GLY A 137 -14.46 7.27 10.17
CA GLY A 137 -14.39 8.13 11.34
C GLY A 137 -14.33 9.62 11.04
N ASP A 138 -15.15 10.42 11.72
CA ASP A 138 -15.31 11.86 11.50
C ASP A 138 -15.26 12.73 12.77
N SER A 139 -14.84 12.18 13.92
CA SER A 139 -15.03 12.85 15.20
C SER A 139 -14.02 13.92 15.53
N GLU A 140 -14.45 14.78 16.44
CA GLU A 140 -13.69 15.91 16.93
C GLU A 140 -13.53 15.78 18.44
N PHE A 141 -12.29 15.61 18.90
CA PHE A 141 -11.96 15.75 20.30
C PHE A 141 -11.59 17.20 20.59
N THR A 142 -12.39 17.87 21.43
CA THR A 142 -12.15 19.25 21.84
C THR A 142 -11.86 19.28 23.34
N ASN A 143 -10.64 19.65 23.74
CA ASN A 143 -10.25 19.78 25.16
C ASN A 143 -10.21 21.24 25.61
N GLY A 144 -11.22 22.03 25.25
CA GLY A 144 -11.37 23.44 25.62
C GLY A 144 -10.36 24.44 25.02
N VAL A 145 -9.20 23.99 24.53
CA VAL A 145 -8.10 24.85 24.00
C VAL A 145 -7.69 24.46 22.57
N ARG A 146 -7.95 23.21 22.15
CA ARG A 146 -7.66 22.69 20.81
C ARG A 146 -8.73 21.70 20.36
N THR A 147 -9.10 21.76 19.08
CA THR A 147 -9.92 20.77 18.39
C THR A 147 -9.01 19.86 17.57
N LEU A 148 -9.06 18.56 17.83
CA LEU A 148 -8.40 17.53 17.02
C LEU A 148 -9.49 16.72 16.32
N LYS A 149 -9.48 16.69 14.98
CA LYS A 149 -10.32 15.75 14.20
C LYS A 149 -9.69 14.36 14.28
N LYS A 150 -9.97 13.64 15.37
CA LYS A 150 -9.61 12.22 15.45
C LYS A 150 -10.51 11.47 14.49
N LEU A 151 -9.95 10.60 13.67
CA LEU A 151 -10.78 9.74 12.85
C LEU A 151 -11.52 8.76 13.82
N LYS A 152 -12.82 9.02 14.04
CA LYS A 152 -13.71 8.28 14.96
C LYS A 152 -13.58 6.78 14.77
N SER A 153 -13.25 6.07 15.84
CA SER A 153 -13.66 4.67 15.91
C SER A 153 -15.10 4.59 16.41
N TYR A 154 -15.82 3.54 16.02
CA TYR A 154 -17.25 3.27 16.23
C TYR A 154 -17.82 3.57 17.65
N CYS A 155 -16.97 3.77 18.66
CA CYS A 155 -17.35 3.93 20.07
C CYS A 155 -17.91 5.29 20.47
N GLU A 156 -17.51 6.40 19.83
CA GLU A 156 -17.97 7.75 20.24
C GLU A 156 -19.42 8.06 19.79
N LEU A 157 -20.17 7.07 19.30
CA LEU A 157 -21.63 7.16 19.06
C LEU A 157 -22.45 6.55 20.22
N HIS A 158 -21.79 5.97 21.23
CA HIS A 158 -22.46 5.29 22.35
C HIS A 158 -22.01 5.77 23.74
N MET A 159 -21.46 6.99 23.83
CA MET A 159 -21.34 7.72 25.10
C MET A 159 -22.17 8.98 25.06
#